data_AF-A0A6B2GCG1-F1
#
_entry.id   AF-A0A6B2GCG1-F1
#
_cell.length_a   1.000
_cell.length_b   1.000
_cell.length_c   1.000
_cell.angle_alpha   90.00
_cell.angle_beta   90.00
_cell.angle_gamma   90.00
#
_symmetry.space_group_name_H-M   'P 1'
#
loop_
_entity.id
_entity.type
_entity.pdbx_description
1 polymer ?
#
loop_
_entity_poly.entity_id
_entity_poly.type
_entity_poly.pdbx_seq_one_letter_code
_entity_poly.pdbx_strand_id
1 'polypeptide(L)'
;ELKEGKKAGKNAPPVLVSLKDPPMEFEDLKLPNSAEAGHVTFVLSTSHGSSTNISKTVECMCNFFPHFKYHISCTKANMHSRMRSKTDDFIKILNRARPELSVKASEKKVYGSRTFLKS
;
A
#
# COMPACT_ATOMS: atom_id res chain seq x y z
N GLU A 1 1.48 -10.89 -7.48
CA GLU A 1 0.14 -10.53 -8.00
C GLU A 1 0.02 -10.62 -9.53
N LEU A 2 0.47 -9.66 -10.34
CA LEU A 2 0.23 -9.70 -11.81
C LEU A 2 0.77 -10.96 -12.50
N LYS A 3 1.98 -11.42 -12.15
CA LYS A 3 2.56 -12.69 -12.65
C LYS A 3 1.71 -13.92 -12.31
N GLU A 4 0.93 -13.84 -11.24
CA GLU A 4 0.05 -14.91 -10.78
C GLU A 4 -1.39 -14.77 -11.28
N GLY A 5 -1.69 -13.80 -12.15
CA GLY A 5 -3.05 -13.52 -12.63
C GLY A 5 -3.75 -14.72 -13.28
N LYS A 6 -2.98 -15.67 -13.85
CA LYS A 6 -3.52 -16.93 -14.37
C LYS A 6 -4.17 -17.83 -13.31
N LYS A 7 -3.82 -17.69 -12.03
CA LYS A 7 -4.49 -18.40 -10.93
C LYS A 7 -5.92 -17.91 -10.74
N ALA A 8 -6.17 -16.62 -11.00
CA ALA A 8 -7.50 -16.01 -10.88
C ALA A 8 -8.41 -16.30 -12.09
N GLY A 9 -7.83 -16.44 -13.29
CA GLY A 9 -8.59 -16.74 -14.51
C GLY A 9 -7.80 -17.60 -15.48
N LYS A 10 -8.36 -18.75 -15.87
CA LYS A 10 -7.73 -19.67 -16.84
C LYS A 10 -7.46 -19.01 -18.20
N ASN A 11 -8.35 -18.11 -18.60
CA ASN A 11 -8.27 -17.35 -19.86
C ASN A 11 -7.52 -16.02 -19.72
N ALA A 12 -6.91 -15.71 -18.58
CA ALA A 12 -6.12 -14.49 -18.42
C ALA A 12 -4.78 -14.61 -19.17
N PRO A 13 -4.29 -13.50 -19.77
CA PRO A 13 -2.99 -13.50 -20.40
C PRO A 13 -1.89 -13.72 -19.35
N PRO A 14 -0.90 -14.61 -19.62
CA PRO A 14 0.32 -14.64 -18.82
C PRO A 14 1.00 -13.26 -18.81
N VAL A 15 1.53 -12.88 -17.64
CA VAL A 15 2.29 -11.64 -17.47
C VAL A 15 3.69 -11.99 -16.98
N LEU A 16 4.69 -11.51 -17.70
CA LEU A 16 6.10 -11.56 -17.30
C LEU A 16 6.53 -10.17 -16.82
N VAL A 17 7.32 -10.13 -15.77
CA VAL A 17 7.84 -8.88 -15.21
C VAL A 17 9.34 -9.03 -15.04
N SER A 18 10.09 -8.12 -15.64
CA SER A 18 11.54 -7.96 -15.46
C SER A 18 11.81 -6.57 -14.93
N LEU A 19 12.53 -6.46 -13.82
CA LEU A 19 12.77 -5.16 -13.17
C LEU A 19 14.03 -4.45 -13.66
N LYS A 20 14.92 -5.19 -14.31
CA LYS A 20 16.22 -4.72 -14.73
C LYS A 20 16.37 -4.92 -16.22
N ASP A 21 16.46 -6.18 -16.62
CA ASP A 21 16.95 -6.48 -17.95
C ASP A 21 15.78 -6.47 -18.95
N PRO A 22 15.94 -5.81 -20.11
CA PRO A 22 14.93 -5.85 -21.15
C PRO A 22 14.72 -7.29 -21.63
N PRO A 23 13.52 -7.65 -22.11
CA PRO A 23 13.32 -8.93 -22.77
C PRO A 23 14.28 -9.08 -23.96
N MET A 24 14.75 -10.31 -24.20
CA MET A 24 15.75 -10.61 -25.22
C MET A 24 15.31 -10.19 -26.63
N GLU A 25 14.00 -10.20 -26.88
CA GLU A 25 13.37 -9.75 -28.13
C GLU A 25 13.60 -8.27 -28.43
N PHE A 26 14.05 -7.49 -27.45
CA PHE A 26 14.34 -6.06 -27.57
C PHE A 26 15.84 -5.74 -27.44
N GLU A 27 16.75 -6.72 -27.45
CA GLU A 27 18.20 -6.47 -27.33
C GLU A 27 18.75 -5.57 -28.45
N ASP A 28 18.23 -5.73 -29.66
CA ASP A 28 18.63 -4.91 -30.82
C ASP A 28 18.14 -3.46 -30.71
N LEU A 29 17.13 -3.22 -29.86
CA LEU A 29 16.60 -1.90 -29.59
C LEU A 29 17.43 -1.30 -28.45
N LYS A 30 18.10 -0.16 -28.71
CA LYS A 30 18.88 0.58 -27.70
C LYS A 30 17.95 1.21 -26.64
N LEU A 31 17.33 0.37 -25.82
CA LEU A 31 16.44 0.77 -24.75
C LEU A 31 17.24 1.42 -23.61
N PRO A 32 16.62 2.34 -22.84
CA PRO A 32 17.25 2.94 -21.68
C PRO A 32 17.73 1.87 -20.70
N ASN A 33 18.87 2.13 -20.06
CA ASN A 33 19.52 1.16 -19.19
C ASN A 33 18.63 0.69 -18.02
N SER A 34 18.77 -0.60 -17.75
CA SER A 34 18.18 -1.49 -16.73
C SER A 34 18.01 -0.93 -15.30
N ALA A 35 18.62 0.20 -14.94
CA ALA A 35 18.51 0.79 -13.60
C ALA A 35 17.25 1.64 -13.38
N GLU A 36 16.65 2.18 -14.44
CA GLU A 36 15.58 3.19 -14.33
C GLU A 36 14.19 2.69 -14.76
N ALA A 37 14.13 1.59 -15.53
CA ALA A 37 12.89 1.11 -16.14
C ALA A 37 12.67 -0.40 -15.92
N GLY A 38 11.48 -0.73 -15.43
CA GLY A 38 10.97 -2.10 -15.39
C GLY A 38 10.15 -2.41 -16.64
N HIS A 39 10.22 -3.65 -17.10
CA HIS A 39 9.53 -4.18 -18.27
C HIS A 39 8.40 -5.11 -17.82
N VAL A 40 7.20 -4.91 -18.39
CA VAL A 40 6.03 -5.77 -18.19
C VAL A 40 5.57 -6.28 -19.55
N THR A 41 5.59 -7.60 -19.72
CA THR A 41 5.25 -8.26 -20.98
C THR A 41 3.96 -9.05 -20.81
N PHE A 42 2.97 -8.76 -21.66
CA PHE A 42 1.71 -9.51 -21.74
C PHE A 42 1.77 -10.47 -22.92
N VAL A 43 1.52 -11.76 -22.67
CA VAL A 43 1.45 -12.76 -23.73
C VAL A 43 0.00 -12.96 -24.14
N LEU A 44 -0.39 -12.43 -25.30
CA LEU A 44 -1.75 -12.57 -25.83
C LEU A 44 -1.87 -13.81 -26.71
N SER A 45 -2.86 -14.66 -26.42
CA SER A 45 -3.26 -15.78 -27.28
C SER A 45 -4.41 -15.40 -28.23
N THR A 46 -4.69 -16.27 -29.20
CA THR A 46 -5.76 -16.11 -30.20
C THR A 46 -7.14 -15.84 -29.61
N SER A 47 -7.45 -16.36 -28.42
CA SER A 47 -8.72 -16.09 -27.72
C SER A 47 -8.93 -14.61 -27.40
N HIS A 48 -7.86 -13.87 -27.10
CA HIS A 48 -7.89 -12.44 -26.82
C HIS A 48 -8.07 -11.61 -28.10
N GLY A 49 -7.55 -12.11 -29.22
CA GLY A 49 -7.66 -11.48 -30.54
C GLY A 49 -8.93 -11.83 -31.32
N SER A 50 -9.83 -12.64 -30.74
CA SER A 50 -11.12 -12.95 -31.38
C SER A 50 -11.96 -11.70 -31.58
N SER A 51 -12.76 -11.65 -32.65
CA SER A 51 -13.59 -10.49 -33.02
C SER A 51 -14.50 -10.02 -31.87
N THR A 52 -14.93 -10.93 -31.01
CA THR A 52 -15.76 -10.63 -29.83
C THR A 52 -14.97 -9.97 -28.68
N ASN A 53 -13.68 -10.26 -28.53
CA ASN A 53 -12.88 -9.87 -27.37
C ASN A 53 -11.81 -8.82 -27.68
N ILE A 54 -11.50 -8.58 -28.95
CA ILE A 54 -10.41 -7.67 -29.35
C ILE A 54 -10.63 -6.25 -28.82
N SER A 55 -11.84 -5.70 -28.92
CA SER A 55 -12.15 -4.34 -28.45
C SER A 55 -11.91 -4.19 -26.96
N LYS A 56 -12.35 -5.17 -26.16
CA LYS A 56 -12.13 -5.19 -24.70
C LYS A 56 -10.65 -5.35 -24.36
N THR A 57 -9.94 -6.21 -25.10
CA THR A 57 -8.51 -6.43 -24.90
C THR A 57 -7.72 -5.16 -25.15
N VAL A 58 -8.00 -4.46 -26.25
CA VAL A 58 -7.37 -3.17 -26.60
C VAL A 58 -7.66 -2.13 -25.52
N GLU A 59 -8.91 -2.00 -25.08
CA GLU A 59 -9.28 -1.07 -24.00
C GLU A 59 -8.50 -1.36 -22.71
N CYS A 60 -8.41 -2.63 -22.29
CA CYS A 60 -7.65 -3.03 -21.11
C CYS A 60 -6.15 -2.73 -21.26
N MET A 61 -5.56 -3.01 -22.43
CA MET A 61 -4.13 -2.77 -22.67
C MET A 61 -3.81 -1.28 -22.71
N CYS A 62 -4.62 -0.46 -23.39
CA CYS A 62 -4.45 0.99 -23.44
C CYS A 62 -4.59 1.63 -22.06
N ASN A 63 -5.51 1.13 -21.23
CA ASN A 63 -5.77 1.68 -19.89
C ASN A 63 -4.94 1.05 -18.77
N PHE A 64 -4.11 0.05 -19.07
CA PHE A 64 -3.34 -0.66 -18.05
C PHE A 64 -2.43 0.27 -17.24
N PHE A 65 -1.64 1.12 -17.91
CA PHE A 65 -0.66 1.96 -17.21
C PHE A 65 -1.31 3.03 -16.32
N PRO A 66 -2.31 3.80 -16.79
CA PRO A 66 -3.09 4.68 -15.91
C PRO A 66 -3.70 3.95 -14.71
N HIS A 67 -4.30 2.78 -14.93
CA HIS A 67 -4.90 1.97 -13.87
C HIS A 67 -3.87 1.48 -12.85
N PHE A 68 -2.71 1.01 -13.32
CA PHE A 68 -1.62 0.55 -12.48
C PHE A 68 -1.05 1.68 -11.60
N LYS A 69 -0.77 2.85 -12.21
CA LYS A 69 -0.28 4.03 -11.48
C LYS A 69 -1.29 4.54 -10.45
N TYR A 70 -2.57 4.51 -10.79
CA TYR A 70 -3.65 4.84 -9.86
C TYR A 70 -3.61 3.92 -8.63
N HIS A 71 -3.51 2.60 -8.82
CA HIS A 71 -3.47 1.66 -7.70
C HIS A 71 -2.24 1.81 -6.80
N ILE A 72 -1.07 2.17 -7.34
CA ILE A 72 0.10 2.52 -6.51
C ILE A 72 -0.21 3.71 -5.61
N SER A 73 -0.84 4.74 -6.17
CA SER A 73 -1.20 5.97 -5.45
C SER A 73 -2.24 5.69 -4.36
N CYS A 74 -3.25 4.90 -4.66
CA CYS A 74 -4.26 4.46 -3.68
C CYS A 74 -3.65 3.61 -2.56
N THR A 75 -2.73 2.69 -2.88
CA THR A 75 -2.04 1.88 -1.86
C THR A 75 -1.24 2.76 -0.90
N LYS A 76 -0.55 3.77 -1.43
CA LYS A 76 0.18 4.77 -0.62
C LYS A 76 -0.77 5.53 0.31
N ALA A 77 -1.87 6.05 -0.21
CA ALA A 77 -2.87 6.76 0.58
C ALA A 77 -3.50 5.88 1.67
N ASN A 78 -3.82 4.63 1.33
CA ASN A 78 -4.34 3.64 2.28
C ASN A 78 -3.33 3.36 3.41
N MET A 79 -2.06 3.14 3.07
CA MET A 79 -1.01 2.97 4.07
C MET A 79 -0.87 4.20 4.96
N HIS A 80 -0.91 5.41 4.39
CA HIS A 80 -0.87 6.65 5.18
C HIS A 80 -2.06 6.75 6.15
N SER A 81 -3.27 6.35 5.72
CA SER A 81 -4.45 6.34 6.59
C SER A 81 -4.28 5.38 7.78
N ARG A 82 -3.78 4.16 7.51
CA ARG A 82 -3.51 3.16 8.56
C ARG A 82 -2.41 3.61 9.52
N MET A 83 -1.35 4.22 9.00
CA MET A 83 -0.28 4.77 9.83
C MET A 83 -0.80 5.87 10.75
N ARG A 84 -1.61 6.80 10.24
CA ARG A 84 -2.22 7.86 11.07
C ARG A 84 -3.10 7.28 12.18
N SER A 85 -3.98 6.34 11.86
CA SER A 85 -4.80 5.66 12.87
C SER A 85 -3.95 4.99 13.96
N LYS A 86 -2.82 4.37 13.61
CA LYS A 86 -1.90 3.79 14.59
C LYS A 86 -1.14 4.84 15.40
N THR A 87 -0.73 5.94 14.79
CA THR A 87 -0.12 7.08 15.50
C THR A 87 -1.10 7.67 16.52
N ASP A 88 -2.38 7.82 16.17
CA ASP A 88 -3.41 8.31 17.08
C ASP A 88 -3.58 7.37 18.29
N ASP A 89 -3.53 6.05 18.07
CA ASP A 89 -3.56 5.07 19.16
C ASP A 89 -2.32 5.18 20.06
N PHE A 90 -1.14 5.37 19.50
CA PHE A 90 0.08 5.59 20.28
C PHE A 90 0.03 6.89 21.08
N ILE A 91 -0.51 7.97 20.51
CA ILE A 91 -0.70 9.24 21.22
C ILE A 91 -1.63 9.05 22.42
N LYS A 92 -2.71 8.28 22.30
CA LYS A 92 -3.59 7.97 23.44
C LYS A 92 -2.85 7.23 24.56
N ILE A 93 -2.03 6.25 24.20
CA ILE A 93 -1.22 5.49 25.18
C ILE A 93 -0.24 6.43 25.89
N LEU A 94 0.46 7.30 25.14
CA LEU A 94 1.38 8.29 25.71
C LEU A 94 0.68 9.27 26.65
N ASN A 95 -0.50 9.75 26.26
CA ASN A 95 -1.29 10.66 27.10
C ASN A 95 -1.76 9.98 28.38
N ARG A 96 -2.14 8.69 28.33
CA ARG A 96 -2.48 7.89 29.51
C ARG A 96 -1.27 7.62 30.42
N ALA A 97 -0.09 7.49 29.83
CA ALA A 97 1.14 7.23 30.57
C ALA A 97 1.72 8.48 31.24
N ARG A 98 1.20 9.69 30.93
CA ARG A 98 1.56 10.88 31.70
C ARG A 98 1.08 10.68 33.14
N PRO A 99 1.98 10.64 34.13
CA PRO A 99 1.54 10.74 35.51
C PRO A 99 0.80 12.08 35.60
N GLU A 100 -0.46 12.04 36.01
CA GLU A 100 -1.16 13.23 36.48
C GLU A 100 -0.18 13.91 37.43
N LEU A 101 0.34 15.09 37.07
CA LEU A 101 0.98 15.94 38.05
C LEU A 101 -0.02 16.00 39.18
N SER A 102 0.33 15.40 40.30
CA SER A 102 -0.47 15.27 41.50
C SER A 102 -0.65 16.65 42.14
N VAL A 103 -1.25 17.59 41.41
CA VAL A 103 -1.95 18.78 41.91
C VAL A 103 -3.23 18.34 42.63
N LYS A 104 -3.56 17.05 42.57
CA LYS A 104 -4.35 16.37 43.60
C LYS A 104 -3.46 15.47 44.44
N ALA A 105 -2.42 16.04 45.05
CA ALA A 105 -2.20 15.75 46.46
C ALA A 105 -3.58 15.86 47.09
N SER A 106 -4.08 14.71 47.53
CA SER A 106 -5.40 14.57 48.11
C SER A 106 -5.49 15.46 49.34
N GLU A 107 -5.89 16.73 49.19
CA GLU A 107 -6.72 17.41 50.18
C GLU A 107 -8.07 16.70 50.18
N LYS A 108 -8.07 15.46 50.70
CA LYS A 108 -9.26 14.97 51.39
C LYS A 108 -9.38 15.86 52.62
N LYS A 109 -10.13 16.95 52.51
CA LYS A 109 -10.58 17.70 53.68
C LYS A 109 -11.40 16.72 54.51
N VAL A 110 -10.78 16.20 55.57
CA VAL A 110 -11.50 15.52 56.64
C VAL A 110 -12.30 16.61 57.34
N TYR A 111 -13.63 16.51 57.25
CA TYR A 111 -14.54 17.34 58.02
C TYR A 111 -14.39 16.95 59.49
N GLY A 112 -13.63 17.75 60.25
CA GLY A 112 -13.34 17.49 61.66
C GLY A 112 -11.84 17.47 61.95
N SER A 113 -11.33 18.66 62.28
CA SER A 113 -10.10 18.96 63.03
C SER A 113 -9.20 17.78 63.43
N ARG A 114 -8.06 17.60 62.74
CA ARG A 114 -6.71 17.27 63.27
C ARG A 114 -5.77 16.88 62.12
N THR A 115 -4.72 17.67 61.93
CA THR A 115 -3.59 17.36 61.04
C THR A 115 -2.55 16.55 61.80
N PHE A 116 -2.16 15.38 61.29
CA PHE A 116 -1.02 14.62 61.79
C PHE A 116 0.20 14.91 60.90
N LEU A 117 1.28 15.42 61.50
CA LEU A 117 2.62 15.47 60.89
C LEU A 117 3.30 14.12 61.13
N LYS A 118 3.76 13.48 60.06
CA LYS A 118 4.51 12.22 60.14
C LYS A 118 6.00 12.55 60.27
N SER A 119 6.61 12.12 61.39
CA SER A 119 8.06 12.08 61.59
C SER A 119 8.73 11.07 60.68
#